data_AF-A0A976L7S3-F1
#
_entry.id   AF-A0A976L7S3-F1
#
_cell.length_a   1.000
_cell.length_b   1.000
_cell.length_c   1.000
_cell.angle_alpha   90.00
_cell.angle_beta   90.00
_cell.angle_gamma   90.00
#
_symmetry.space_group_name_H-M   'P 1'
#
loop_
_entity.id
_entity.type
_entity.pdbx_description
1 polymer ?
#
loop_
_entity_poly.entity_id
_entity_poly.type
_entity_poly.pdbx_seq_one_letter_code
_entity_poly.pdbx_strand_id
1 'polypeptide(L)' 'MSDGFLVIDKPSGITSHDVVARIRKVFGTKRVGHAGTLDPMATGVLVLGINNGTKLLQYITEGKKRYLATIKLGFATV' A
#
# COMPACT_ATOMS: atom_id res chain seq x y z
N MET A 1 5.04 18.00 13.20
CA MET A 1 5.40 16.97 12.20
C MET A 1 4.37 15.85 12.34
N SER A 2 3.66 15.48 11.28
CA SER A 2 2.53 14.55 11.42
C SER A 2 3.04 13.11 11.54
N ASP A 3 2.62 12.43 12.61
CA ASP A 3 2.82 11.00 12.85
C ASP A 3 1.47 10.29 12.65
N GLY A 4 1.48 9.11 12.03
CA GLY A 4 0.27 8.29 11.98
C GLY A 4 0.16 7.43 10.72
N PHE A 5 -1.08 7.18 10.32
CA PHE A 5 -1.40 6.37 9.16
C PHE A 5 -2.19 7.16 8.12
N LEU A 6 -2.01 6.78 6.86
CA LEU A 6 -2.78 7.27 5.74
C LEU A 6 -3.34 6.08 4.96
N VAL A 7 -4.66 6.02 4.81
CA VAL A 7 -5.34 4.95 4.07
C VAL A 7 -5.61 5.46 2.66
N ILE A 8 -5.01 4.81 1.66
CA ILE A 8 -5.12 5.21 0.26
C ILE A 8 -5.87 4.13 -0.51
N ASP A 9 -6.77 4.54 -1.39
CA ASP A 9 -7.24 3.67 -2.47
C ASP A 9 -6.23 3.73 -3.61
N LYS A 10 -5.39 2.70 -3.75
CA LYS A 10 -4.34 2.64 -4.77
C LYS A 10 -5.00 2.44 -6.13
N PRO A 11 -4.78 3.33 -7.12
CA PRO A 11 -5.26 3.09 -8.47
C PRO A 11 -4.47 1.96 -9.15
N SER A 12 -5.03 1.42 -10.24
CA SER A 12 -4.34 0.45 -11.10
C SER A 12 -3.22 1.14 -11.88
N GLY A 13 -2.23 0.36 -12.32
CA GLY A 13 -1.12 0.83 -13.16
C GLY A 13 0.06 1.44 -12.41
N ILE A 14 0.01 1.57 -11.08
CA ILE A 14 1.14 2.05 -10.26
C ILE A 14 1.51 1.04 -9.17
N THR A 15 2.79 1.00 -8.81
CA THR A 15 3.27 0.14 -7.72
C THR A 15 2.89 0.73 -6.36
N SER A 16 2.88 -0.11 -5.32
CA SER A 16 2.75 0.36 -3.93
C SER A 16 3.89 1.32 -3.54
N HIS A 17 5.08 1.14 -4.12
CA HIS A 17 6.23 2.00 -3.85
C HIS A 17 6.11 3.39 -4.50
N ASP A 18 5.46 3.49 -5.67
CA ASP A 18 5.16 4.78 -6.30
C ASP A 18 4.28 5.64 -5.40
N VAL A 19 3.31 5.02 -4.73
CA VAL A 19 2.46 5.70 -3.74
C VAL A 19 3.32 6.21 -2.58
N VAL A 20 4.19 5.38 -2.00
CA VAL A 20 5.13 5.80 -0.95
C VAL A 20 5.99 6.98 -1.42
N ALA A 21 6.55 6.91 -2.63
CA ALA A 21 7.39 7.97 -3.18
C ALA A 21 6.64 9.30 -3.33
N ARG A 22 5.38 9.27 -3.78
CA ARG A 22 4.51 10.46 -3.85
C ARG A 22 4.24 11.03 -2.45
N ILE A 23 3.91 10.17 -1.48
CA ILE A 23 3.59 10.61 -0.11
C ILE A 23 4.82 11.15 0.63
N ARG A 24 6.02 10.62 0.38
CA ARG A 24 7.27 11.22 0.87
C ARG A 24 7.44 12.67 0.42
N LYS A 25 7.10 12.98 -0.83
CA LYS A 25 7.13 14.35 -1.37
C LYS A 25 6.07 15.24 -0.73
N VAL A 26 4.84 14.74 -0.61
CA VAL A 26 3.70 15.50 -0.03
C VAL A 26 3.96 15.86 1.44
N PHE A 27 4.50 14.94 2.24
CA PHE A 27 4.73 15.14 3.67
C PHE A 27 6.14 15.66 4.01
N GLY A 28 7.01 15.84 3.01
CA GLY A 28 8.39 16.31 3.21
C GLY A 28 9.24 15.42 4.11
N THR A 29 8.95 14.11 4.17
CA THR A 29 9.67 13.15 5.03
C THR A 29 10.05 11.90 4.25
N LYS A 30 11.24 11.36 4.53
CA LYS A 30 11.69 10.08 3.96
C LYS A 30 11.09 8.88 4.70
N ARG A 31 10.61 9.08 5.94
CA ARG A 31 10.13 8.02 6.82
C ARG A 31 8.67 7.68 6.53
N VAL A 32 8.45 7.03 5.40
CA VAL A 32 7.15 6.51 4.94
C VAL A 32 7.34 5.07 4.50
N GLY A 33 6.40 4.20 4.87
CA GLY A 33 6.30 2.80 4.45
C GLY A 33 4.84 2.37 4.30
N HIS A 34 4.60 1.17 3.78
CA HIS A 34 3.25 0.61 3.60
C HIS A 34 3.09 -0.74 4.33
N ALA A 35 1.85 -1.10 4.67
CA ALA A 35 1.50 -2.36 5.33
C ALA A 35 0.86 -3.35 4.36
N GLY A 36 1.71 -4.01 3.56
CA GLY A 36 1.30 -4.97 2.53
C GLY A 36 1.42 -4.38 1.12
N THR A 37 1.92 -5.19 0.20
CA THR A 37 2.11 -4.80 -1.20
C THR A 37 0.86 -5.14 -1.99
N LEU A 38 0.39 -4.20 -2.80
CA LEU A 38 -0.55 -4.45 -3.90
C LEU A 38 0.20 -4.44 -5.23
N ASP A 39 -0.07 -5.42 -6.07
CA ASP A 39 0.44 -5.50 -7.44
C ASP A 39 0.04 -4.26 -8.25
N PRO A 40 0.81 -3.91 -9.30
CA PRO A 40 0.48 -2.78 -10.16
C PRO A 40 -0.94 -2.84 -10.74
N MET A 41 -1.39 -4.03 -11.16
CA MET A 41 -2.73 -4.22 -11.72
C MET A 41 -3.85 -4.10 -10.68
N ALA A 42 -3.58 -4.40 -9.42
CA ALA A 42 -4.57 -4.39 -8.36
C ALA A 42 -4.93 -2.96 -7.92
N THR A 43 -6.17 -2.77 -7.48
CA THR A 43 -6.62 -1.53 -6.83
C THR A 43 -7.02 -1.80 -5.37
N GLY A 44 -7.32 -0.75 -4.63
CA GLY A 44 -7.89 -0.87 -3.29
C GLY A 44 -6.97 -0.41 -2.18
N VAL A 45 -7.29 -0.84 -0.96
CA VAL A 45 -6.74 -0.28 0.27
C VAL A 45 -5.24 -0.56 0.42
N LEU A 46 -4.45 0.52 0.44
CA LEU A 46 -3.04 0.54 0.79
C LEU A 46 -2.84 1.44 2.02
N VAL A 47 -2.50 0.83 3.16
CA VAL A 47 -2.23 1.57 4.39
C VAL A 47 -0.76 2.00 4.42
N LEU A 48 -0.54 3.31 4.58
CA LEU A 48 0.78 3.89 4.76
C LEU A 48 1.01 4.32 6.20
N GLY A 49 2.22 4.14 6.69
CA GLY A 49 2.70 4.70 7.96
C GLY A 49 3.62 5.88 7.68
N ILE A 50 3.43 6.96 8.43
CA ILE A 50 4.22 8.19 8.34
C ILE A 50 4.96 8.39 9.66
N ASN A 51 6.27 8.63 9.57
CA ASN A 51 7.16 8.87 10.70
C ASN A 51 7.00 7.78 11.79
N ASN A 52 6.51 8.12 12.99
CA ASN A 52 6.33 7.13 14.05
C ASN A 52 5.27 6.06 13.74
N GLY A 53 4.33 6.33 12.83
CA GLY A 53 3.38 5.34 12.34
C GLY A 53 4.04 4.15 11.63
N THR A 54 5.25 4.32 11.07
CA THR A 54 5.94 3.19 10.41
C THR A 54 6.28 2.05 11.36
N LYS A 55 6.48 2.34 12.66
CA LYS A 55 6.82 1.33 13.68
C LYS A 55 5.69 0.33 13.93
N LEU A 56 4.46 0.72 13.60
CA LEU A 56 3.26 -0.06 13.89
C LEU A 56 2.73 -0.81 12.66
N LEU A 57 3.38 -0.69 11.48
CA LEU A 57 2.91 -1.31 10.23
C LEU A 57 2.91 -2.84 10.27
N GLN A 58 3.76 -3.46 11.09
CA GLN A 58 3.82 -4.91 11.25
C GLN A 58 2.47 -5.50 11.70
N TYR A 59 1.79 -4.84 12.64
CA TYR A 59 0.50 -5.28 13.16
C TYR A 59 -0.62 -5.22 12.11
N ILE A 60 -0.52 -4.30 11.15
CA ILE A 60 -1.48 -4.19 10.03
C ILE A 60 -1.14 -5.24 8.96
N THR A 61 0.15 -5.46 8.71
CA THR A 61 0.65 -6.47 7.77
C THR A 61 0.26 -7.90 8.18
N GLU A 62 0.10 -8.17 9.47
CA GLU A 62 -0.35 -9.48 9.99
C GLU A 62 -1.88 -9.62 10.04
N GLY A 63 -2.64 -8.53 9.94
CA GLY A 63 -4.10 -8.55 10.01
C GLY A 63 -4.79 -9.35 8.89
N LYS A 64 -6.11 -9.58 9.00
CA LYS A 64 -6.88 -10.21 7.91
C LYS A 64 -7.09 -9.25 6.75
N LYS A 65 -7.08 -9.77 5.52
CA LYS A 65 -7.39 -9.02 4.30
C LYS A 65 -8.54 -9.69 3.56
N ARG A 66 -9.27 -8.88 2.79
CA ARG A 66 -10.33 -9.33 1.91
C ARG A 66 -10.06 -8.80 0.52
N TYR A 67 -10.27 -9.64 -0.48
CA TYR A 67 -10.05 -9.31 -1.88
C TYR A 67 -11.32 -9.66 -2.66
N LEU A 68 -11.61 -8.85 -3.67
CA LEU A 68 -12.49 -9.21 -4.76
C LEU A 68 -11.61 -9.43 -5.99
N ALA A 69 -11.68 -10.61 -6.58
CA ALA A 69 -10.85 -10.99 -7.71
C ALA A 69 -11.70 -11.71 -8.77
N THR A 70 -11.28 -11.58 -10.02
CA THR A 70 -11.82 -12.36 -11.14
C THR A 70 -10.70 -13.24 -11.67
N ILE A 71 -10.99 -14.54 -11.84
CA ILE A 71 -10.04 -15.51 -12.39
C ILE A 71 -10.44 -15.90 -13.81
N LYS A 72 -9.45 -16.16 -14.67
CA LYS A 72 -9.67 -16.70 -16.02
C LYS A 72 -9.25 -18.17 -16.04
N LEU A 73 -10.21 -19.07 -16.04
CA LEU A 73 -9.97 -20.52 -16.07
C LEU A 73 -9.42 -20.95 -17.45
N GLY A 74 -8.49 -21.91 -17.45
CA GLY A 74 -7.85 -22.42 -18.67
C GLY A 74 -6.80 -21.49 -19.30
N PHE A 75 -6.38 -20.45 -18.59
CA PHE A 75 -5.37 -19.49 -19.04
C PHE A 75 -4.16 -19.48 -18.09
N ALA A 76 -2.96 -19.30 -18.65
CA ALA A 76 -1.72 -19.15 -17.90
C ALA A 76 -0.93 -17.93 -18.43
N THR A 77 -0.22 -17.25 -17.53
CA THR A 77 0.78 -16.24 -17.88
C THR A 77 2.18 -16.85 -17.81
N VAL A 78 3.09 -16.34 -18.63
CA VAL A 78 4.51 -16.73 -18.66
C VAL A 78 5.34 -15.94 -17.65
#